data_AF-N9LRH6-F1
#
_entry.id   AF-N9LRH6-F1
#
_cell.length_a   1.000
_cell.length_b   1.000
_cell.length_c   1.000
_cell.angle_alpha   90.00
_cell.angle_beta   90.00
_cell.angle_gamma   90.00
#
_symmetry.space_group_name_H-M   'P 1'
#
loop_
_entity.id
_entity.type
_entity.pdbx_description
1 polymer ?
#
loop_
_entity_poly.entity_id
_entity_poly.type
_entity_poly.pdbx_seq_one_letter_code
_entity_poly.pdbx_strand_id
1 'polypeptide(L)'
;MKNFSGIAQITDDGIKKHFKNMEPYKAIFELVWNGFDARASNVNVRLHKNALGTVDSVSICDDGDGIDLLNLDNSFQKFNESNKKNDDDLHGSHGRGRLAFHKLANEAVWFTKYKNENAKIRISADTISKYEGELISTENQMGFVSNLKSGTCVVLSSLYPKFKFPSDESFLDSIKKDFVHDKKRQLIEIMA
;
A
#
# COMPACT_ATOMS: atom_id res chain seq x y z
N MET A 1 15.84 -10.24 -16.28
CA MET A 1 14.62 -9.75 -15.59
C MET A 1 13.91 -8.78 -16.51
N LYS A 2 12.57 -8.81 -16.55
CA LYS A 2 11.77 -7.96 -17.44
C LYS A 2 11.30 -6.74 -16.66
N ASN A 3 11.70 -5.56 -17.11
CA ASN A 3 11.32 -4.29 -16.50
C ASN A 3 10.08 -3.71 -17.20
N PHE A 4 9.29 -2.96 -16.46
CA PHE A 4 8.13 -2.22 -16.95
C PHE A 4 7.99 -0.91 -16.19
N SER A 5 7.26 0.04 -16.75
CA SER A 5 6.97 1.32 -16.10
C SER A 5 5.70 1.91 -16.67
N GLY A 6 5.15 2.89 -15.98
CA GLY A 6 3.97 3.60 -16.44
C GLY A 6 3.71 4.88 -15.66
N ILE A 7 2.65 5.57 -16.06
CA ILE A 7 2.26 6.87 -15.52
C ILE A 7 0.77 6.79 -15.14
N ALA A 8 0.44 7.21 -13.92
CA ALA A 8 -0.90 7.45 -13.47
C ALA A 8 -1.55 8.55 -14.29
N GLN A 9 -2.84 8.39 -14.62
CA GLN A 9 -3.64 9.34 -15.37
C GLN A 9 -4.06 10.54 -14.51
N ILE A 10 -3.09 11.11 -13.80
CA ILE A 10 -3.18 12.33 -13.01
C ILE A 10 -1.77 12.91 -12.85
N THR A 11 -1.67 14.24 -12.73
CA THR A 11 -0.40 14.92 -12.47
C THR A 11 0.02 14.81 -11.01
N ASP A 12 1.32 14.97 -10.76
CA ASP A 12 1.88 14.99 -9.40
C ASP A 12 1.18 16.02 -8.51
N ASP A 13 0.94 17.23 -9.02
CA ASP A 13 0.23 18.29 -8.32
C ASP A 13 -1.23 17.92 -8.02
N GLY A 14 -1.89 17.22 -8.95
CA GLY A 14 -3.24 16.71 -8.76
C GLY A 14 -3.31 15.73 -7.58
N ILE A 15 -2.35 14.80 -7.51
CA ILE A 15 -2.25 13.83 -6.41
C ILE A 15 -1.98 14.56 -5.09
N LYS A 16 -0.97 15.43 -5.05
CA LYS A 16 -0.60 16.18 -3.83
C LYS A 16 -1.75 17.06 -3.32
N LYS A 17 -2.50 17.70 -4.22
CA LYS A 17 -3.68 18.50 -3.87
C LYS A 17 -4.80 17.63 -3.30
N HIS A 18 -5.03 16.44 -3.85
CA HIS A 18 -6.07 15.53 -3.39
C HIS A 18 -5.88 15.12 -1.92
N PHE A 19 -4.65 14.79 -1.53
CA PHE A 19 -4.32 14.36 -0.17
C PHE A 19 -3.84 15.51 0.74
N LYS A 20 -4.04 16.78 0.36
CA LYS A 20 -3.49 17.94 1.07
C LYS A 20 -3.83 17.91 2.57
N ASN A 21 -5.09 17.63 2.91
CA ASN A 21 -5.61 17.67 4.28
C ASN A 21 -5.58 16.30 4.99
N MET A 22 -4.94 15.29 4.40
CA MET A 22 -4.79 13.98 5.02
C MET A 22 -3.70 14.02 6.10
N GLU A 23 -4.01 13.48 7.27
CA GLU A 23 -3.02 13.18 8.31
C GLU A 23 -2.07 12.05 7.86
N PRO A 24 -0.73 12.18 8.01
CA PRO A 24 0.22 11.24 7.42
C PRO A 24 -0.01 9.76 7.76
N TYR A 25 -0.34 9.41 9.01
CA TYR A 25 -0.58 8.01 9.38
C TYR A 25 -1.80 7.40 8.67
N LYS A 26 -2.76 8.21 8.21
CA LYS A 26 -3.91 7.70 7.45
C LYS A 26 -3.50 7.14 6.09
N ALA A 27 -2.31 7.47 5.59
CA ALA A 27 -1.74 6.79 4.42
C ALA A 27 -1.59 5.28 4.64
N ILE A 28 -1.31 4.84 5.87
CA ILE A 28 -1.25 3.41 6.22
C ILE A 28 -2.63 2.79 6.06
N PHE A 29 -3.69 3.51 6.42
CA PHE A 29 -5.06 2.98 6.41
C PHE A 29 -5.55 2.77 4.98
N GLU A 30 -5.23 3.72 4.08
CA GLU A 30 -5.45 3.55 2.64
C GLU A 30 -4.74 2.31 2.07
N LEU A 31 -3.54 2.01 2.55
CA LEU A 31 -2.79 0.82 2.13
C LEU A 31 -3.36 -0.47 2.73
N VAL A 32 -3.88 -0.43 3.96
CA VAL A 32 -4.61 -1.55 4.56
C VAL A 32 -5.89 -1.84 3.77
N TRP A 33 -6.65 -0.80 3.42
CA TRP A 33 -7.84 -0.93 2.56
C TRP A 33 -7.50 -1.54 1.20
N ASN A 34 -6.37 -1.19 0.58
CA ASN A 34 -5.95 -1.83 -0.66
C ASN A 34 -5.76 -3.35 -0.51
N GLY A 35 -5.29 -3.82 0.64
CA GLY A 35 -5.21 -5.26 0.94
C GLY A 35 -6.60 -5.90 0.99
N PHE A 36 -7.54 -5.28 1.72
CA PHE A 36 -8.92 -5.78 1.79
C PHE A 36 -9.64 -5.75 0.44
N ASP A 37 -9.46 -4.71 -0.37
CA ASP A 37 -9.96 -4.62 -1.74
C ASP A 37 -9.36 -5.70 -2.65
N ALA A 38 -8.14 -6.15 -2.35
CA ALA A 38 -7.49 -7.30 -2.97
C ALA A 38 -7.94 -8.64 -2.36
N ARG A 39 -9.05 -8.65 -1.62
CA ARG A 39 -9.65 -9.83 -0.98
C ARG A 39 -8.72 -10.50 0.03
N ALA A 40 -7.81 -9.74 0.65
CA ALA A 40 -6.94 -10.23 1.70
C ALA A 40 -7.74 -10.71 2.92
N SER A 41 -7.31 -11.87 3.41
CA SER A 41 -7.81 -12.45 4.63
C SER A 41 -7.17 -11.92 5.91
N ASN A 42 -6.00 -11.33 5.82
CA ASN A 42 -5.24 -10.80 6.93
C ASN A 42 -4.38 -9.66 6.40
N VAL A 43 -4.26 -8.59 7.17
CA VAL A 43 -3.35 -7.50 6.85
C VAL A 43 -2.47 -7.24 8.07
N ASN A 44 -1.16 -7.31 7.87
CA ASN A 44 -0.15 -7.10 8.88
C ASN A 44 0.49 -5.72 8.69
N VAL A 45 0.46 -4.89 9.73
CA VAL A 45 1.13 -3.59 9.74
C VAL A 45 2.30 -3.67 10.70
N ARG A 46 3.51 -3.36 10.23
CA ARG A 46 4.70 -3.28 11.08
C ARG A 46 5.34 -1.92 11.03
N LEU A 47 5.60 -1.36 12.21
CA LEU A 47 6.43 -0.16 12.38
C LEU A 47 7.85 -0.62 12.71
N HIS A 48 8.79 -0.42 11.78
CA HIS A 48 10.18 -0.78 12.02
C HIS A 48 10.88 0.38 12.69
N LYS A 49 11.46 0.14 13.88
CA LYS A 49 12.17 1.15 14.66
C LYS A 49 13.67 0.94 14.53
N ASN A 50 14.40 2.03 14.35
CA ASN A 50 15.86 2.02 14.40
C ASN A 50 16.36 1.90 15.85
N ALA A 51 17.70 1.85 16.04
CA ALA A 51 18.33 1.73 17.35
C ALA A 51 17.98 2.87 18.34
N LEU A 52 17.46 4.00 17.86
CA LEU A 52 17.02 5.13 18.68
C LEU A 52 15.52 5.06 19.03
N GLY A 53 14.83 3.96 18.68
CA GLY A 53 13.40 3.77 18.89
C GLY A 53 12.52 4.60 17.95
N THR A 54 13.10 5.25 16.95
CA THR A 54 12.36 6.05 15.95
C THR A 54 11.93 5.15 14.80
N VAL A 55 10.68 5.29 14.34
CA VAL A 55 10.18 4.54 13.18
C VAL A 55 10.95 4.98 11.93
N ASP A 56 11.64 4.04 11.29
CA ASP A 56 12.45 4.27 10.08
C ASP A 56 11.73 3.87 8.79
N SER A 57 10.79 2.93 8.90
CA SER A 57 10.02 2.38 7.80
C SER A 57 8.75 1.72 8.31
N VAL A 58 7.78 1.58 7.42
CA VAL A 58 6.51 0.89 7.70
C VAL A 58 6.28 -0.15 6.64
N SER A 59 5.93 -1.37 7.03
CA SER A 59 5.47 -2.39 6.08
C SER A 59 4.01 -2.73 6.29
N ILE A 60 3.23 -2.79 5.22
CA ILE A 60 1.85 -3.24 5.22
C ILE A 60 1.80 -4.46 4.29
N CYS A 61 1.55 -5.64 4.84
CA CYS A 61 1.54 -6.88 4.09
C CYS A 61 0.19 -7.59 4.19
N ASP A 62 -0.33 -8.06 3.07
CA ASP A 62 -1.61 -8.74 2.95
C ASP A 62 -1.47 -10.10 2.26
N ASP A 63 -2.40 -11.01 2.57
CA ASP A 63 -2.54 -12.33 1.93
C ASP A 63 -3.64 -12.35 0.86
N GLY A 64 -3.85 -11.21 0.19
CA GLY A 64 -4.82 -11.07 -0.89
C GLY A 64 -4.39 -11.71 -2.20
N ASP A 65 -5.05 -11.31 -3.27
CA ASP A 65 -4.80 -11.87 -4.60
C ASP A 65 -3.42 -11.55 -5.17
N GLY A 66 -2.78 -10.48 -4.67
CA GLY A 66 -1.64 -9.85 -5.32
C GLY A 66 -2.05 -8.87 -6.43
N ILE A 67 -1.07 -8.29 -7.11
CA ILE A 67 -1.27 -7.30 -8.17
C ILE A 67 -1.20 -7.98 -9.54
N ASP A 68 -2.24 -7.83 -10.35
CA ASP A 68 -2.26 -8.32 -11.73
C ASP A 68 -1.39 -7.46 -12.66
N LEU A 69 -0.23 -7.99 -13.02
CA LEU A 69 0.78 -7.31 -13.84
C LEU A 69 0.36 -7.13 -15.30
N LEU A 70 -0.63 -7.87 -15.78
CA LEU A 70 -1.19 -7.69 -17.13
C LEU A 70 -2.23 -6.56 -17.17
N ASN A 71 -2.72 -6.14 -16.00
CA ASN A 71 -3.74 -5.12 -15.83
C ASN A 71 -3.25 -3.98 -14.90
N LEU A 72 -1.96 -3.63 -15.01
CA LEU A 72 -1.36 -2.51 -14.29
C LEU A 72 -2.09 -1.20 -14.58
N ASP A 73 -2.72 -1.06 -15.73
CA ASP A 73 -3.52 0.12 -16.03
C ASP A 73 -4.67 0.30 -15.05
N ASN A 74 -5.35 -0.79 -14.70
CA ASN A 74 -6.44 -0.78 -13.72
C ASN A 74 -5.94 -0.67 -12.27
N SER A 75 -4.67 -0.98 -12.02
CA SER A 75 -4.09 -1.01 -10.67
C SER A 75 -3.33 0.28 -10.35
N PHE A 76 -2.45 0.75 -11.23
CA PHE A 76 -1.55 1.89 -11.01
C PHE A 76 -1.78 3.08 -11.95
N GLN A 77 -2.42 2.89 -13.11
CA GLN A 77 -2.60 3.99 -14.05
C GLN A 77 -3.93 4.74 -13.89
N LYS A 78 -5.03 4.03 -13.68
CA LYS A 78 -6.35 4.64 -13.55
C LYS A 78 -6.47 5.40 -12.24
N PHE A 79 -6.64 6.71 -12.36
CA PHE A 79 -6.94 7.60 -11.25
C PHE A 79 -8.37 8.14 -11.44
N ASN A 80 -9.28 7.81 -10.53
CA ASN A 80 -10.69 8.23 -10.56
C ASN A 80 -11.57 7.62 -11.65
N GLU A 81 -11.11 6.62 -12.39
CA GLU A 81 -11.97 5.96 -13.37
C GLU A 81 -12.84 4.89 -12.72
N SER A 82 -14.09 5.27 -12.45
CA SER A 82 -15.13 4.41 -11.88
C SER A 82 -15.61 3.37 -12.90
N ASN A 83 -14.83 2.30 -13.08
CA ASN A 83 -15.28 1.13 -13.84
C ASN A 83 -15.90 0.02 -12.95
N LYS A 84 -15.97 0.21 -11.63
CA LYS A 84 -16.65 -0.70 -10.71
C LYS A 84 -17.93 -0.06 -10.18
N LYS A 85 -18.97 0.03 -11.03
CA LYS A 85 -20.28 0.60 -10.68
C LYS A 85 -21.17 -0.29 -9.80
N ASN A 86 -20.73 -1.48 -9.37
CA ASN A 86 -21.62 -2.48 -8.78
C ASN A 86 -21.04 -3.25 -7.57
N ASP A 87 -20.05 -2.70 -6.85
CA ASP A 87 -19.52 -3.37 -5.65
C ASP A 87 -19.34 -2.34 -4.54
N ASP A 88 -20.46 -2.01 -3.87
CA ASP A 88 -20.51 -1.08 -2.73
C ASP A 88 -19.64 -1.55 -1.55
N ASP A 89 -19.14 -2.79 -1.59
CA ASP A 89 -18.26 -3.41 -0.60
C ASP A 89 -16.76 -3.06 -0.81
N LEU A 90 -16.37 -2.29 -1.84
CA LEU A 90 -14.97 -1.91 -2.11
C LEU A 90 -14.67 -0.46 -1.70
N HIS A 91 -13.77 -0.28 -0.73
CA HIS A 91 -13.39 1.04 -0.21
C HIS A 91 -12.60 1.87 -1.25
N GLY A 92 -11.70 1.23 -1.99
CA GLY A 92 -10.76 1.87 -2.93
C GLY A 92 -11.23 1.93 -4.39
N SER A 93 -12.54 2.05 -4.63
CA SER A 93 -13.20 2.05 -5.96
C SER A 93 -12.64 3.04 -7.02
N HIS A 94 -11.64 3.84 -6.67
CA HIS A 94 -11.02 4.84 -7.54
C HIS A 94 -9.51 4.73 -7.73
N GLY A 95 -8.85 3.70 -7.18
CA GLY A 95 -7.43 3.40 -7.43
C GLY A 95 -6.41 4.37 -6.81
N ARG A 96 -6.87 5.37 -6.04
CA ARG A 96 -6.07 6.49 -5.53
C ARG A 96 -5.30 6.18 -4.25
N GLY A 97 -5.85 5.35 -3.37
CA GLY A 97 -5.37 5.15 -1.98
C GLY A 97 -3.89 4.76 -1.90
N ARG A 98 -3.39 3.98 -2.86
CA ARG A 98 -1.96 3.61 -2.93
C ARG A 98 -1.01 4.80 -3.00
N LEU A 99 -1.44 5.92 -3.61
CA LEU A 99 -0.64 7.14 -3.74
C LEU A 99 -0.64 7.98 -2.46
N ALA A 100 -1.49 7.67 -1.47
CA ALA A 100 -1.50 8.37 -0.19
C ALA A 100 -0.17 8.26 0.57
N PHE A 101 0.66 7.25 0.25
CA PHE A 101 1.97 7.03 0.89
C PHE A 101 2.85 8.28 0.96
N HIS A 102 2.77 9.16 -0.05
CA HIS A 102 3.57 10.38 -0.12
C HIS A 102 3.31 11.40 0.99
N LYS A 103 2.24 11.19 1.78
CA LYS A 103 1.99 11.97 3.00
C LYS A 103 2.94 11.58 4.13
N LEU A 104 3.45 10.35 4.10
CA LEU A 104 4.22 9.74 5.17
C LEU A 104 5.68 9.46 4.78
N ALA A 105 5.92 9.09 3.53
CA ALA A 105 7.21 8.60 3.04
C ALA A 105 7.57 9.19 1.66
N ASN A 106 8.86 9.26 1.35
CA ASN A 106 9.30 9.60 -0.02
C ASN A 106 9.27 8.38 -0.95
N GLU A 107 9.43 7.17 -0.43
CA GLU A 107 9.50 5.96 -1.25
C GLU A 107 8.49 4.91 -0.79
N ALA A 108 7.84 4.27 -1.77
CA ALA A 108 7.03 3.08 -1.58
C ALA A 108 7.46 1.98 -2.56
N VAL A 109 7.67 0.78 -2.03
CA VAL A 109 8.01 -0.42 -2.81
C VAL A 109 7.03 -1.54 -2.50
N TRP A 110 6.27 -1.96 -3.51
CA TRP A 110 5.38 -3.11 -3.45
C TRP A 110 6.11 -4.35 -3.93
N PHE A 111 6.05 -5.39 -3.11
CA PHE A 111 6.48 -6.75 -3.38
C PHE A 111 5.22 -7.59 -3.51
N THR A 112 4.97 -8.19 -4.66
CA THR A 112 3.68 -8.86 -4.92
C THR A 112 3.87 -10.21 -5.58
N LYS A 113 2.96 -11.13 -5.25
CA LYS A 113 2.87 -12.45 -5.86
C LYS A 113 1.46 -12.65 -6.38
N TYR A 114 1.33 -12.78 -7.69
CA TYR A 114 0.04 -12.96 -8.38
C TYR A 114 0.18 -14.08 -9.40
N LYS A 115 -0.67 -15.13 -9.30
CA LYS A 115 -0.65 -16.29 -10.20
C LYS A 115 0.75 -16.87 -10.46
N ASN A 116 1.55 -17.05 -9.40
CA ASN A 116 2.93 -17.55 -9.41
C ASN A 116 3.99 -16.62 -10.03
N GLU A 117 3.61 -15.40 -10.44
CA GLU A 117 4.57 -14.37 -10.85
C GLU A 117 4.91 -13.48 -9.65
N ASN A 118 6.20 -13.21 -9.47
CA ASN A 118 6.68 -12.27 -8.46
C ASN A 118 7.10 -10.97 -9.15
N ALA A 119 6.70 -9.85 -8.57
CA ALA A 119 7.15 -8.55 -9.02
C ALA A 119 7.45 -7.61 -7.87
N LYS A 120 8.28 -6.63 -8.20
CA LYS A 120 8.53 -5.45 -7.40
C LYS A 120 8.10 -4.21 -8.18
N ILE A 121 7.40 -3.30 -7.52
CA ILE A 121 6.94 -2.03 -8.10
C ILE A 121 7.35 -0.91 -7.14
N ARG A 122 7.91 0.17 -7.67
CA ARG A 122 8.45 1.30 -6.94
C ARG A 122 7.78 2.60 -7.39
N ILE A 123 7.45 3.45 -6.42
CA ILE A 123 7.01 4.83 -6.65
C ILE A 123 7.80 5.76 -5.72
N SER A 124 8.31 6.86 -6.28
CA SER A 124 8.88 7.98 -5.52
C SER A 124 7.88 9.12 -5.44
N ALA A 125 7.78 9.77 -4.29
CA ALA A 125 6.96 10.97 -4.08
C ALA A 125 7.43 12.18 -4.91
N ASP A 126 8.68 12.17 -5.39
CA ASP A 126 9.23 13.21 -6.26
C ASP A 126 8.66 13.15 -7.68
N THR A 127 8.27 11.94 -8.11
CA THR A 127 7.61 11.67 -9.40
C THR A 127 6.40 10.76 -9.18
N ILE A 128 5.49 11.19 -8.30
CA ILE A 128 4.46 10.33 -7.71
C ILE A 128 3.45 9.75 -8.71
N SER A 129 3.27 10.39 -9.86
CA SER A 129 2.49 9.83 -10.97
C SER A 129 3.20 8.68 -11.67
N LYS A 130 4.51 8.49 -11.51
CA LYS A 130 5.28 7.47 -12.23
C LYS A 130 5.56 6.26 -11.34
N TYR A 131 5.49 5.07 -11.95
CA TYR A 131 5.93 3.84 -11.31
C TYR A 131 6.91 3.09 -12.20
N GLU A 132 7.80 2.35 -11.54
CA GLU A 132 8.76 1.45 -12.16
C GLU A 132 8.56 0.06 -11.56
N GLY A 133 8.65 -0.98 -12.36
CA GLY A 133 8.54 -2.34 -11.87
C GLY A 133 9.42 -3.33 -12.60
N GLU A 134 9.64 -4.45 -11.93
CA GLU A 134 10.50 -5.52 -12.39
C GLU A 134 9.90 -6.87 -11.98
N LEU A 135 9.95 -7.85 -12.88
CA LEU A 135 9.75 -9.24 -12.49
C LEU A 135 10.98 -9.70 -11.71
N ILE A 136 10.73 -10.23 -10.51
CA ILE A 136 11.78 -10.69 -9.59
C ILE A 136 11.70 -12.20 -9.43
N SER A 137 12.83 -12.82 -9.08
CA SER A 137 12.87 -14.22 -8.68
C SER A 137 12.44 -14.41 -7.22
N THR A 138 12.17 -15.66 -6.82
CA THR A 138 11.68 -15.98 -5.47
C THR A 138 12.66 -15.57 -4.37
N GLU A 139 13.97 -15.66 -4.61
CA GLU A 139 15.00 -15.26 -3.66
C GLU A 139 15.06 -13.74 -3.40
N ASN A 140 14.52 -12.94 -4.32
CA ASN A 140 14.42 -11.48 -4.18
C ASN A 140 13.06 -11.03 -3.62
N GLN A 141 12.16 -11.97 -3.34
CA GLN A 141 10.84 -11.69 -2.79
C GLN A 141 10.91 -11.44 -1.28
N MET A 142 9.99 -10.62 -0.77
CA MET A 142 9.80 -10.42 0.66
C MET A 142 9.48 -11.76 1.36
N GLY A 143 10.13 -12.04 2.49
CA GLY A 143 9.93 -13.30 3.23
C GLY A 143 8.47 -13.56 3.60
N PHE A 144 7.71 -12.50 3.91
CA PHE A 144 6.26 -12.59 4.16
C PHE A 144 5.52 -13.14 2.93
N VAL A 145 5.70 -12.52 1.76
CA VAL A 145 4.97 -12.86 0.52
C VAL A 145 5.45 -14.19 -0.08
N SER A 146 6.73 -14.53 0.10
CA SER A 146 7.35 -15.75 -0.44
C SER A 146 6.62 -17.02 0.00
N ASN A 147 6.17 -17.04 1.26
CA ASN A 147 5.49 -18.17 1.88
C ASN A 147 3.99 -18.26 1.57
N LEU A 148 3.44 -17.25 0.88
CA LEU A 148 2.02 -17.20 0.54
C LEU A 148 1.78 -17.77 -0.87
N LYS A 149 0.54 -18.19 -1.13
CA LYS A 149 0.08 -18.51 -2.49
C LYS A 149 0.05 -17.25 -3.36
N SER A 150 -0.43 -16.16 -2.79
CA SER A 150 -0.51 -14.82 -3.36
C SER A 150 -0.55 -13.79 -2.24
N GLY A 151 -0.30 -12.53 -2.58
CA GLY A 151 -0.36 -11.43 -1.62
C GLY A 151 0.52 -10.28 -2.05
N THR A 152 0.47 -9.20 -1.28
CA THR A 152 1.31 -8.02 -1.50
C THR A 152 1.90 -7.55 -0.19
N CYS A 153 3.12 -7.05 -0.22
CA CYS A 153 3.63 -6.23 0.86
C CYS A 153 4.20 -4.93 0.32
N VAL A 154 3.73 -3.82 0.84
CA VAL A 154 4.28 -2.49 0.56
C VAL A 154 5.19 -2.07 1.71
N VAL A 155 6.39 -1.63 1.37
CA VAL A 155 7.35 -1.04 2.29
C VAL A 155 7.46 0.44 2.00
N LEU A 156 7.18 1.25 3.01
CA LEU A 156 7.34 2.70 3.01
C LEU A 156 8.67 3.05 3.68
N SER A 157 9.55 3.74 2.96
CA SER A 157 10.88 4.11 3.44
C SER A 157 11.16 5.59 3.21
N SER A 158 12.21 6.11 3.85
CA SER A 158 12.49 7.56 3.86
C SER A 158 11.31 8.35 4.42
N LEU A 159 10.86 7.99 5.63
CA LEU A 159 9.76 8.64 6.32
C LEU A 159 10.08 10.11 6.61
N TYR A 160 9.10 11.00 6.47
CA TYR A 160 9.34 12.42 6.72
C TYR A 160 9.57 12.70 8.21
N PRO A 161 10.68 13.35 8.59
CA PRO A 161 11.14 13.44 9.97
C PRO A 161 10.24 14.29 10.88
N LYS A 162 9.37 15.13 10.29
CA LYS A 162 8.43 15.97 11.03
C LYS A 162 7.21 15.18 11.54
N PHE A 163 7.00 13.96 11.05
CA PHE A 163 5.87 13.15 11.46
C PHE A 163 6.19 12.41 12.76
N LYS A 164 5.39 12.67 13.79
CA LYS A 164 5.37 11.84 14.99
C LYS A 164 4.22 10.85 14.86
N PHE A 165 4.54 9.56 14.88
CA PHE A 165 3.52 8.53 15.01
C PHE A 165 2.71 8.77 16.29
N PRO A 166 1.38 8.52 16.27
CA PRO A 166 0.62 8.38 17.50
C PRO A 166 1.26 7.33 18.41
N SER A 167 0.91 7.33 19.70
CA SER A 167 1.28 6.20 20.57
C SER A 167 0.72 4.89 19.99
N ASP A 168 1.38 3.77 20.25
CA ASP A 168 0.94 2.46 19.76
C ASP A 168 -0.54 2.21 20.11
N GLU A 169 -0.97 2.56 21.33
CA GLU A 169 -2.37 2.50 21.78
C GLU A 169 -3.29 3.40 20.95
N SER A 170 -2.94 4.67 20.74
CA SER A 170 -3.76 5.59 19.94
C SER A 170 -3.84 5.16 18.48
N PHE A 171 -2.76 4.62 17.94
CA PHE A 171 -2.71 4.12 16.57
C PHE A 171 -3.59 2.87 16.40
N LEU A 172 -3.48 1.92 17.34
CA LEU A 172 -4.33 0.75 17.44
C LEU A 172 -5.81 1.12 17.53
N ASP A 173 -6.15 2.08 18.38
CA ASP A 173 -7.53 2.55 18.55
C ASP A 173 -8.08 3.22 17.28
N SER A 174 -7.27 4.02 16.60
CA SER A 174 -7.66 4.63 15.32
C SER A 174 -7.88 3.58 14.24
N ILE A 175 -6.99 2.59 14.12
CA ILE A 175 -7.18 1.48 13.18
C ILE A 175 -8.47 0.72 13.53
N LYS A 176 -8.64 0.29 14.79
CA LYS A 176 -9.86 -0.42 15.18
C LYS A 176 -11.11 0.38 14.81
N LYS A 177 -11.18 1.67 15.15
CA LYS A 177 -12.34 2.51 14.80
C LYS A 177 -12.64 2.54 13.30
N ASP A 178 -11.61 2.68 12.46
CA ASP A 178 -11.78 2.80 11.01
C ASP A 178 -12.14 1.46 10.34
N PHE A 179 -11.83 0.30 10.96
CA PHE A 179 -12.10 -1.02 10.39
C PHE A 179 -13.15 -1.88 11.15
N VAL A 180 -13.71 -1.40 12.28
CA VAL A 180 -14.66 -2.16 13.14
C VAL A 180 -16.07 -2.31 12.56
N HIS A 181 -16.48 -1.47 11.59
CA HIS A 181 -17.87 -1.47 11.09
C HIS A 181 -18.12 -2.37 9.88
N ASP A 182 -17.08 -2.98 9.32
CA ASP A 182 -17.24 -3.84 8.14
C ASP A 182 -17.47 -5.29 8.57
N LYS A 183 -18.68 -5.81 8.29
CA LYS A 183 -19.14 -7.14 8.74
C LYS A 183 -18.46 -8.30 8.00
N LYS A 184 -17.64 -8.00 7.00
CA LYS A 184 -16.80 -8.97 6.31
C LYS A 184 -15.35 -8.54 6.55
N ARG A 185 -14.54 -9.42 7.18
CA ARG A 185 -13.07 -9.37 7.29
C ARG A 185 -12.52 -8.52 8.45
N GLN A 186 -11.38 -8.78 9.10
CA GLN A 186 -10.46 -9.91 9.32
C GLN A 186 -9.33 -9.43 10.24
N LEU A 187 -8.41 -10.31 10.69
CA LEU A 187 -7.34 -9.94 11.62
C LEU A 187 -6.42 -8.85 11.04
N ILE A 188 -6.35 -7.72 11.75
CA ILE A 188 -5.26 -6.75 11.62
C ILE A 188 -4.30 -7.01 12.77
N GLU A 189 -3.10 -7.45 12.45
CA GLU A 189 -2.03 -7.60 13.43
C GLU A 189 -1.06 -6.43 13.27
N ILE A 190 -0.90 -5.66 14.35
CA ILE A 190 0.03 -4.54 14.42
C ILE A 190 1.18 -4.97 15.31
N MET A 191 2.37 -5.02 14.73
CA MET A 191 3.63 -5.24 15.45
C MET A 191 4.45 -3.94 15.43
N ALA A 192 4.91 -3.50 16.59
CA ALA A 192 5.71 -2.28 16.78
C ALA A 192 7.06 -2.57 17.43
#